data_AF-A0A662VFS0-F1
#
_entry.id   AF-A0A662VFS0-F1
#
_cell.length_a   1.000
_cell.length_b   1.000
_cell.length_c   1.000
_cell.angle_alpha   90.00
_cell.angle_beta   90.00
_cell.angle_gamma   90.00
#
_symmetry.space_group_name_H-M   'P 1'
#
loop_
_entity.id
_entity.type
_entity.pdbx_description
1 polymer ?
#
loop_
_entity_poly.entity_id
_entity_poly.type
_entity_poly.pdbx_seq_one_letter_code
_entity_poly.pdbx_strand_id
1 'polypeptide(L)'
;MSKLPNWVYEKAEEILMKSIEYPTVLGEAYKNIVEYYAEVLKEYGIHITIHKVPDEYVREKLKPEMNPDKPRYILLARIGSGDKVLQFNGHYDVVFPGEGWSVTEPF
;
A
#
# COMPACT_ATOMS: atom_id res chain seq x y z
N MET A 1 2.76 6.68 27.30
CA MET A 1 1.76 7.05 26.28
C MET A 1 0.41 6.52 26.72
N SER A 2 -0.66 7.31 26.59
CA SER A 2 -2.02 6.81 26.79
C SER A 2 -2.35 5.77 25.72
N LYS A 3 -3.06 4.70 26.09
CA LYS A 3 -3.58 3.74 25.10
C LYS A 3 -4.51 4.47 24.13
N LEU A 4 -4.47 4.07 22.86
CA LEU A 4 -5.43 4.55 21.87
C LEU A 4 -6.81 3.95 22.15
N PRO A 5 -7.91 4.54 21.65
CA PRO A 5 -9.23 3.91 21.70
C PRO A 5 -9.24 2.53 21.02
N ASN A 6 -10.04 1.59 21.52
CA ASN A 6 -10.10 0.21 21.01
C ASN A 6 -10.39 0.13 19.51
N TRP A 7 -11.29 0.98 19.00
CA TRP A 7 -11.64 1.01 17.58
C TRP A 7 -10.44 1.25 16.66
N VAL A 8 -9.39 1.93 17.16
CA VAL A 8 -8.15 2.16 16.38
C VAL A 8 -7.40 0.86 16.18
N TYR A 9 -7.33 0.01 17.21
CA TYR A 9 -6.68 -1.29 17.11
C TYR A 9 -7.48 -2.23 16.21
N GLU A 10 -8.81 -2.27 16.38
CA GLU A 10 -9.71 -3.06 15.54
C GLU A 10 -9.60 -2.65 14.07
N LYS A 11 -9.59 -1.35 13.77
CA LYS A 11 -9.42 -0.85 12.40
C LYS A 11 -8.04 -1.15 11.84
N ALA A 12 -6.99 -1.05 12.65
CA ALA A 12 -5.64 -1.39 12.22
C ALA A 12 -5.50 -2.88 11.87
N GLU A 13 -6.11 -3.76 12.66
CA GLU A 13 -6.16 -5.20 12.38
C GLU A 13 -6.97 -5.51 11.11
N GLU A 14 -8.15 -4.91 10.95
CA GLU A 14 -8.97 -5.04 9.75
C GLU A 14 -8.19 -4.66 8.49
N ILE A 15 -7.54 -3.48 8.51
CA ILE A 15 -6.73 -2.99 7.39
C ILE A 15 -5.56 -3.93 7.12
N LEU A 16 -4.84 -4.36 8.17
CA LEU A 16 -3.69 -5.26 8.03
C LEU A 16 -4.08 -6.59 7.39
N MET A 17 -5.13 -7.23 7.92
CA MET A 17 -5.62 -8.50 7.41
C MET A 17 -6.04 -8.37 5.95
N LYS A 18 -6.77 -7.30 5.62
CA LYS A 18 -7.20 -7.06 4.25
C LYS A 18 -6.03 -6.76 3.31
N SER A 19 -5.00 -6.07 3.78
CA SER A 19 -3.78 -5.79 3.02
C SER A 19 -3.02 -7.07 2.65
N ILE A 20 -2.95 -8.05 3.56
CA ILE A 20 -2.25 -9.31 3.34
C ILE A 20 -2.92 -10.13 2.23
N GLU A 21 -4.24 -10.06 2.07
CA GLU A 21 -4.97 -10.76 0.99
C GLU A 21 -4.54 -10.31 -0.43
N TYR A 22 -3.89 -9.14 -0.57
CA TYR A 22 -3.37 -8.66 -1.86
C TYR A 22 -1.93 -9.14 -2.05
N PRO A 23 -1.66 -10.08 -3.00
CA PRO A 23 -0.31 -10.57 -3.24
C PRO A 23 0.49 -9.52 -4.03
N THR A 24 1.01 -8.51 -3.34
CA THR A 24 1.73 -7.36 -3.90
C THR A 24 3.17 -7.69 -4.28
N VAL A 25 3.34 -8.78 -5.05
CA VAL A 25 4.64 -9.26 -5.51
C VAL A 25 4.89 -8.76 -6.92
N LEU A 26 6.03 -8.11 -7.14
CA LEU A 26 6.50 -7.68 -8.47
C LEU A 26 5.45 -6.97 -9.34
N GLY A 27 4.69 -6.04 -8.76
CA GLY A 27 3.67 -5.26 -9.48
C GLY A 27 2.28 -5.89 -9.55
N GLU A 28 2.10 -7.13 -9.07
CA GLU A 28 0.76 -7.72 -8.96
C GLU A 28 -0.07 -7.04 -7.88
N ALA A 29 -1.38 -6.94 -8.10
CA ALA A 29 -2.36 -6.33 -7.17
C ALA A 29 -2.07 -4.87 -6.72
N TYR A 30 -1.05 -4.19 -7.27
CA TYR A 30 -0.67 -2.84 -6.83
C TYR A 30 -1.79 -1.82 -6.99
N LYS A 31 -2.57 -1.93 -8.08
CA LYS A 31 -3.73 -1.07 -8.29
C LYS A 31 -4.81 -1.34 -7.24
N ASN A 32 -5.07 -2.62 -6.97
CA ASN A 32 -6.14 -3.03 -6.06
C ASN A 32 -5.86 -2.59 -4.62
N ILE A 33 -4.63 -2.73 -4.13
CA ILE A 33 -4.28 -2.33 -2.77
C ILE A 33 -4.31 -0.81 -2.58
N VAL A 34 -3.86 -0.01 -3.58
CA VAL A 34 -3.95 1.46 -3.47
C VAL A 34 -5.39 1.95 -3.60
N GLU A 35 -6.24 1.28 -4.39
CA GLU A 35 -7.68 1.59 -4.45
C GLU A 35 -8.37 1.23 -3.12
N TYR A 36 -8.02 0.10 -2.50
CA TYR A 36 -8.51 -0.26 -1.17
C TYR A 36 -8.13 0.80 -0.12
N TYR A 37 -6.85 1.18 -0.04
CA TYR A 37 -6.41 2.23 0.87
C TYR A 37 -7.08 3.58 0.60
N ALA A 38 -7.32 3.93 -0.67
CA ALA A 38 -8.02 5.15 -1.02
C ALA A 38 -9.46 5.14 -0.50
N GLU A 39 -10.20 4.04 -0.62
CA GLU A 39 -11.55 3.94 -0.07
C GLU A 39 -11.55 4.02 1.45
N VAL A 40 -10.63 3.32 2.15
CA VAL A 40 -10.48 3.43 3.61
C VAL A 40 -10.21 4.87 4.04
N LEU A 41 -9.28 5.57 3.38
CA LEU A 41 -8.94 6.95 3.74
C LEU A 41 -10.07 7.94 3.43
N LYS A 42 -10.83 7.69 2.37
CA LYS A 42 -11.97 8.51 1.95
C LYS A 42 -13.13 8.47 2.95
N GLU A 43 -13.32 7.35 3.66
CA GLU A 43 -14.27 7.25 4.79
C GLU A 43 -14.01 8.32 5.87
N TYR A 44 -12.75 8.76 6.00
CA TYR A 44 -12.34 9.79 6.96
C TYR A 44 -12.22 11.19 6.35
N GLY A 45 -12.67 11.40 5.10
CA GLY A 45 -12.62 12.69 4.42
C GLY A 45 -11.20 13.16 4.05
N ILE A 46 -10.24 12.24 3.98
CA ILE A 46 -8.85 12.54 3.65
C ILE A 46 -8.73 12.82 2.15
N HIS A 47 -7.92 13.81 1.76
CA HIS A 47 -7.65 14.07 0.35
C HIS A 47 -6.64 13.05 -0.18
N ILE A 48 -7.03 12.32 -1.23
CA ILE A 48 -6.21 11.25 -1.83
C ILE A 48 -5.96 11.55 -3.30
N THR A 49 -4.74 11.29 -3.77
CA THR A 49 -4.40 11.22 -5.19
C THR A 49 -3.62 9.93 -5.45
N ILE A 50 -4.05 9.15 -6.45
CA ILE A 50 -3.32 7.98 -6.93
C ILE A 50 -2.59 8.37 -8.22
N HIS A 51 -1.27 8.31 -8.20
CA HIS A 51 -0.44 8.54 -9.37
C HIS A 51 0.04 7.22 -9.95
N LYS A 52 -0.24 6.97 -11.24
CA LYS A 52 0.45 5.92 -12.00
C LYS A 52 1.83 6.47 -12.41
N VAL A 53 2.89 5.77 -12.05
CA VAL A 53 4.25 6.07 -12.51
C VAL A 53 4.32 5.83 -14.03
N PRO A 54 4.94 6.71 -14.83
CA PRO A 54 5.06 6.52 -16.27
C PRO A 54 5.70 5.18 -16.63
N ASP A 55 5.10 4.43 -17.56
CA ASP A 55 5.54 3.07 -17.92
C ASP A 55 6.99 3.07 -18.48
N GLU A 56 7.37 4.11 -19.23
CA GLU A 56 8.74 4.28 -19.72
C GLU A 56 9.75 4.44 -18.58
N TYR A 57 9.41 5.22 -17.55
CA TYR A 57 10.26 5.38 -16.38
C TYR A 57 10.40 4.06 -15.61
N VAL A 58 9.32 3.30 -15.47
CA VAL A 58 9.35 1.98 -14.81
C VAL A 58 10.27 1.03 -15.58
N ARG A 59 10.15 0.98 -16.91
CA ARG A 59 10.99 0.15 -17.78
C ARG A 59 12.47 0.56 -17.79
N GLU A 60 12.74 1.86 -17.69
CA GLU A 60 14.11 2.37 -17.62
C GLU A 60 14.78 2.04 -16.28
N LYS A 61 14.03 2.11 -15.17
CA LYS A 61 14.60 2.02 -13.81
C LYS A 61 14.60 0.61 -13.22
N LEU A 62 13.69 -0.27 -13.63
CA LEU A 62 13.58 -1.61 -13.08
C LEU A 62 14.33 -2.63 -13.93
N LYS A 63 14.95 -3.60 -13.25
CA LYS A 63 15.52 -4.77 -13.92
C LYS A 63 14.41 -5.70 -14.43
N PRO A 64 14.65 -6.53 -15.46
CA PRO A 64 13.65 -7.48 -15.97
C PRO A 64 13.03 -8.37 -14.89
N GLU A 65 13.82 -8.81 -13.90
CA GLU A 65 13.36 -9.68 -12.82
C GLU A 65 12.38 -8.97 -11.87
N MET A 66 12.31 -7.64 -11.92
CA MET A 66 11.39 -6.82 -11.12
C MET A 66 10.06 -6.54 -11.84
N ASN A 67 9.80 -7.20 -12.97
CA ASN A 67 8.59 -7.07 -13.78
C ASN A 67 8.28 -5.61 -14.18
N PRO A 68 9.11 -5.02 -15.07
CA PRO A 68 8.99 -3.61 -15.49
C PRO A 68 7.74 -3.31 -16.31
N ASP A 69 7.05 -4.33 -16.83
CA ASP A 69 5.83 -4.17 -17.64
C ASP A 69 4.56 -4.01 -16.79
N LYS A 70 4.64 -4.34 -15.50
CA LYS A 70 3.54 -4.07 -14.57
C LYS A 70 3.56 -2.60 -14.13
N PRO A 71 2.39 -1.96 -13.99
CA PRO A 71 2.33 -0.57 -13.55
C PRO A 71 2.79 -0.40 -12.09
N ARG A 72 3.29 0.80 -11.76
CA ARG A 72 3.59 1.21 -10.38
C ARG A 72 2.66 2.35 -10.00
N TYR A 73 2.15 2.33 -8.77
CA TYR A 73 1.24 3.35 -8.28
C TYR A 73 1.82 3.99 -7.02
N ILE A 74 1.55 5.28 -6.85
CA ILE A 74 1.87 6.02 -5.64
C ILE A 74 0.56 6.58 -5.11
N LEU A 75 0.19 6.19 -3.90
CA LEU A 75 -0.91 6.81 -3.18
C LEU A 75 -0.36 7.97 -2.34
N LEU A 76 -0.84 9.17 -2.59
CA LEU A 76 -0.58 10.35 -1.78
C LEU A 76 -1.84 10.71 -1.01
N ALA A 77 -1.73 10.75 0.31
CA ALA A 77 -2.80 11.19 1.20
C ALA A 77 -2.39 12.45 1.94
N ARG A 78 -3.29 13.42 2.05
CA ARG A 78 -3.05 14.70 2.71
C ARG A 78 -4.16 15.04 3.68
N ILE A 79 -3.77 15.41 4.91
CA ILE A 79 -4.65 15.97 5.92
C ILE A 79 -4.18 17.40 6.20
N GLY A 80 -5.07 18.38 5.98
CA GLY A 80 -4.80 19.79 6.25
C GLY A 80 -3.78 20.46 5.30
N SER A 81 -3.34 21.65 5.71
CA SER A 81 -2.34 22.47 4.99
C SER A 81 -1.56 23.33 5.97
N GLY A 82 -0.32 23.72 5.63
CA GLY A 82 0.54 24.56 6.46
C GLY A 82 2.02 24.44 6.13
N ASP A 83 2.84 25.24 6.80
CA ASP A 83 4.28 25.38 6.53
C ASP A 83 5.14 24.27 7.15
N LYS A 84 4.62 23.61 8.20
CA LYS A 84 5.28 22.45 8.84
C LYS A 84 4.53 21.19 8.45
N VAL A 85 5.12 20.43 7.53
CA VAL A 85 4.53 19.20 7.00
C VAL A 85 5.25 18.00 7.59
N LEU A 86 4.50 17.09 8.20
CA LEU A 86 4.98 15.76 8.56
C LEU A 86 4.61 14.78 7.45
N GLN A 87 5.61 14.11 6.89
CA GLN A 87 5.41 13.09 5.87
C GLN A 87 5.65 11.71 6.48
N PHE A 88 4.64 10.85 6.38
CA PHE A 88 4.79 9.42 6.57
C PHE A 88 5.01 8.77 5.21
N ASN A 89 5.93 7.81 5.15
CA ASN A 89 6.17 7.01 3.96
C ASN A 89 6.16 5.53 4.35
N GLY A 90 5.63 4.72 3.45
CA GLY A 90 5.64 3.27 3.53
C GLY A 90 5.61 2.71 2.13
N HIS A 91 5.95 1.43 2.02
CA HIS A 91 5.83 0.66 0.80
C HIS A 91 4.86 -0.50 1.07
N TYR A 92 4.14 -0.92 0.05
CA TYR A 92 3.10 -1.95 0.15
C TYR A 92 3.45 -3.20 -0.65
N ASP A 93 4.56 -3.16 -1.40
CA ASP A 93 5.09 -4.31 -2.11
C ASP A 93 5.80 -5.27 -1.16
N VAL A 94 5.68 -6.55 -1.49
CA VAL A 94 6.31 -7.64 -0.76
C VAL A 94 7.11 -8.51 -1.71
N VAL A 95 8.05 -9.25 -1.16
CA VAL A 95 8.78 -10.30 -1.89
C VAL A 95 7.93 -11.56 -1.99
N PHE A 96 8.34 -12.50 -2.85
CA PHE A 96 7.71 -13.82 -2.88
C PHE A 96 7.73 -14.46 -1.49
N PRO A 97 6.62 -15.07 -1.04
CA PRO A 97 6.53 -15.62 0.31
C PRO A 97 7.38 -16.88 0.52
N GLY A 98 7.87 -17.49 -0.56
CA GLY A 98 8.63 -18.74 -0.51
C GLY A 98 7.77 -19.94 -0.12
N GLU A 99 8.45 -21.03 0.21
CA GLU A 99 7.83 -22.29 0.65
C GLU A 99 7.99 -22.49 2.16
N GLY A 100 7.30 -23.49 2.74
CA GLY A 100 7.50 -23.90 4.14
C GLY A 100 6.51 -23.29 5.15
N TRP A 101 5.46 -22.63 4.67
CA TRP A 101 4.33 -22.19 5.50
C TRP A 101 3.57 -23.40 6.06
N SER A 102 3.38 -23.45 7.37
CA SER A 102 2.83 -24.63 8.08
C SER A 102 1.58 -24.38 8.91
N VAL A 103 1.26 -23.10 9.15
CA VAL A 103 0.09 -22.69 9.95
C VAL A 103 -1.04 -22.20 9.04
N THR A 104 -0.71 -21.37 8.07
CA THR A 104 -1.64 -20.79 7.08
C THR A 104 -0.89 -20.48 5.80
N GLU A 105 -1.62 -20.37 4.70
CA GLU A 105 -1.10 -19.78 3.47
C GLU A 105 -0.61 -18.34 3.71
N PRO A 106 0.40 -17.87 2.94
CA PRO A 106 1.05 -16.57 3.15
C PRO A 106 0.18 -15.34 2.83
N PHE A 107 -0.91 -15.52 2.08
CA PHE A 107 -1.84 -14.48 1.65
C PHE A 107 -3.28 -14.93 1.93
#